data_AF-A0A9D7E823-F1
#
_entry.id   AF-A0A9D7E823-F1
#
_cell.length_a   1.000
_cell.length_b   1.000
_cell.length_c   1.000
_cell.angle_alpha   90.00
_cell.angle_beta   90.00
_cell.angle_gamma   90.00
#
_symmetry.space_group_name_H-M   'P 1'
#
loop_
_entity.id
_entity.type
_entity.pdbx_description
1 polymer ?
#
loop_
_entity_poly.entity_id
_entity_poly.type
_entity_poly.pdbx_seq_one_letter_code
_entity_poly.pdbx_strand_id
1 'polypeptide(L)'
;MDGTVQLPCSSAARGEAKSTPFGDVFVTLSKQEHIELVWAAKYWKMEHGRAAARAEPRGGVPGAIPTSRAAAQAREAALLCELEAAQAKIRDLQQRLFARKSERGSLIDDKHRGAPVGSRRRGQQRGAPGHGRSRQAHLPLRTEDIELESALCPACGEPLGAFAGTEDCEVVEVEVRAYRRLIRRRRYRRTCECEALPGIVTAPPRRG
;
A
#
# COMPACT_ATOMS: atom_id res chain seq x y z
N MET A 1 -95.76 32.94 34.96
CA MET A 1 -95.57 32.68 33.53
C MET A 1 -94.74 33.83 32.99
N ASP A 2 -93.54 34.05 33.54
CA ASP A 2 -92.32 33.26 33.32
C ASP A 2 -91.92 33.28 31.86
N GLY A 3 -90.81 33.96 31.57
CA GLY A 3 -90.25 34.08 30.23
C GLY A 3 -88.94 34.84 30.19
N THR A 4 -88.02 34.55 31.12
CA THR A 4 -86.60 34.91 31.04
C THR A 4 -85.94 34.20 29.86
N VAL A 5 -85.29 34.93 28.94
CA VAL A 5 -84.14 34.44 28.15
C VAL A 5 -83.25 35.65 27.83
N GLN A 6 -82.28 36.00 28.68
CA GLN A 6 -80.87 35.59 28.62
C GLN A 6 -80.15 35.89 27.30
N LEU A 7 -79.47 37.05 27.28
CA LEU A 7 -78.33 37.34 26.40
C LEU A 7 -77.16 36.39 26.73
N PRO A 8 -76.52 35.73 25.76
CA PRO A 8 -75.25 35.08 26.00
C PRO A 8 -74.09 36.09 25.91
N CYS A 9 -73.39 36.20 27.03
CA CYS A 9 -72.03 36.70 27.14
C CYS A 9 -71.08 35.81 26.30
N SER A 10 -70.18 36.43 25.55
CA SER A 10 -68.91 35.80 25.15
C SER A 10 -67.84 36.87 25.17
N SER A 11 -67.38 37.17 26.38
CA SER A 11 -66.12 37.86 26.60
C SER A 11 -64.99 36.99 26.08
N ALA A 12 -64.39 37.41 24.97
CA ALA A 12 -63.12 36.88 24.51
C ALA A 12 -62.09 37.04 25.63
N ALA A 13 -61.59 35.91 26.14
CA ALA A 13 -60.47 35.87 27.06
C ALA A 13 -59.25 36.47 26.36
N ARG A 14 -58.92 37.74 26.66
CA ARG A 14 -57.61 38.30 26.38
C ARG A 14 -56.65 37.66 27.35
N GLY A 15 -55.75 36.81 26.84
CA GLY A 15 -54.65 36.27 27.62
C GLY A 15 -53.86 37.41 28.27
N GLU A 16 -53.53 37.25 29.55
CA GLU A 16 -52.67 38.15 30.30
C GLU A 16 -51.34 38.35 29.57
N ALA A 17 -51.18 39.53 28.96
CA ALA A 17 -49.90 39.99 28.50
C ALA A 17 -49.03 40.25 29.74
N LYS A 18 -47.92 39.52 29.87
CA LYS A 18 -46.93 39.73 30.92
C LYS A 18 -46.54 41.21 30.92
N SER A 19 -46.92 41.94 31.97
CA SER A 19 -46.55 43.35 32.13
C SER A 19 -45.03 43.41 32.23
N THR A 20 -44.40 44.18 31.34
CA THR A 20 -42.97 44.46 31.49
C THR A 20 -42.78 45.25 32.78
N PRO A 21 -41.71 45.02 33.56
CA PRO A 21 -41.52 45.62 34.90
C PRO A 21 -41.53 47.16 34.93
N PHE A 22 -41.44 47.82 33.77
CA PHE A 22 -41.47 49.27 33.61
C PHE A 22 -42.69 49.77 32.81
N GLY A 23 -43.71 48.93 32.60
CA GLY A 23 -44.86 49.25 31.74
C GLY A 23 -45.73 50.41 32.27
N ASP A 24 -45.77 50.59 33.59
CA ASP A 24 -46.58 51.62 34.26
C ASP A 24 -45.77 52.85 34.70
N VAL A 25 -44.46 52.88 34.41
CA VAL A 25 -43.54 53.96 34.82
C VAL A 25 -43.36 54.96 33.68
N PHE A 26 -43.80 56.20 33.89
CA PHE A 26 -43.64 57.28 32.93
C PHE A 26 -42.32 58.04 33.15
N VAL A 27 -41.66 58.38 32.05
CA VAL A 27 -40.45 59.21 32.03
C VAL A 27 -40.73 60.44 31.18
N THR A 28 -40.39 61.62 31.70
CA THR A 28 -40.45 62.88 30.95
C THR A 28 -39.19 63.03 30.13
N LEU A 29 -39.34 63.06 28.80
CA LEU A 29 -38.24 63.32 27.87
C LEU A 29 -38.55 64.59 27.08
N SER A 30 -37.52 65.38 26.80
CA SER A 30 -37.62 66.44 25.82
C SER A 30 -37.87 65.85 24.42
N LYS A 31 -38.43 66.67 23.53
CA LYS A 31 -38.68 66.25 22.14
C LYS A 31 -37.39 65.85 21.42
N GLN A 32 -36.27 66.48 21.77
CA GLN A 32 -34.96 66.17 21.19
C GLN A 32 -34.48 64.78 21.63
N GLU A 33 -34.51 64.48 22.93
CA GLU A 33 -34.10 63.17 23.47
C GLU A 33 -34.96 62.03 22.93
N HIS A 34 -36.28 62.26 22.76
CA HIS A 34 -37.16 61.28 22.14
C HIS A 34 -36.74 60.95 20.69
N ILE A 35 -36.40 61.99 19.91
CA ILE A 35 -35.91 61.80 18.55
C ILE A 35 -34.60 61.00 18.59
N GLU A 36 -33.62 61.42 19.37
CA GLU A 36 -32.32 60.74 19.48
C GLU A 36 -32.46 59.26 19.84
N LEU A 37 -33.33 58.91 20.80
CA LEU A 37 -33.61 57.51 21.16
C LEU A 37 -34.22 56.72 20.00
N VAL A 38 -35.17 57.30 19.28
CA VAL A 38 -35.79 56.67 18.10
C VAL A 38 -34.74 56.45 16.99
N TRP A 39 -33.84 57.41 16.77
CA TRP A 39 -32.76 57.30 15.80
C TRP A 39 -31.74 56.22 16.21
N ALA A 40 -31.33 56.17 17.47
CA ALA A 40 -30.43 55.14 18.00
C ALA A 40 -31.04 53.73 17.87
N ALA A 41 -32.33 53.58 18.20
CA ALA A 41 -33.02 52.30 18.05
C ALA A 41 -33.08 51.82 16.58
N LYS A 42 -33.31 52.74 15.64
CA LYS A 42 -33.29 52.44 14.19
C LYS A 42 -31.87 52.08 13.72
N TYR A 43 -30.87 52.84 14.17
CA TYR A 43 -29.46 52.60 13.86
C TYR A 43 -29.03 51.20 14.30
N TRP A 44 -29.30 50.83 15.55
CA TRP A 44 -28.96 49.50 16.08
C TRP A 44 -29.73 48.36 15.42
N LYS A 45 -31.02 48.55 15.08
CA LYS A 45 -31.77 47.54 14.30
C LYS A 45 -31.14 47.29 12.93
N MET A 46 -30.73 48.35 12.26
CA MET A 46 -30.12 48.27 10.93
C MET A 46 -28.71 47.66 10.99
N GLU A 47 -27.90 48.07 11.97
CA GLU A 47 -26.55 47.53 12.17
C GLU A 47 -26.60 46.05 12.59
N HIS A 48 -27.54 45.67 13.45
CA HIS A 48 -27.79 44.26 13.80
C HIS A 48 -28.24 43.45 12.58
N GLY A 49 -29.13 44.00 11.73
CA GLY A 49 -29.54 43.34 10.49
C GLY A 49 -28.37 43.09 9.54
N ARG A 50 -27.43 44.04 9.45
CA ARG A 50 -26.19 43.90 8.65
C ARG A 50 -25.23 42.88 9.26
N ALA A 51 -25.04 42.90 10.59
CA ALA A 51 -24.22 41.93 11.30
C ALA A 51 -24.79 40.52 11.15
N ALA A 52 -26.12 40.36 11.28
CA ALA A 52 -26.82 39.11 11.04
C ALA A 52 -26.66 38.64 9.59
N ALA A 53 -26.76 39.53 8.59
CA ALA A 53 -26.54 39.16 7.18
C ALA A 53 -25.08 38.78 6.85
N ARG A 54 -24.10 39.22 7.65
CA ARG A 54 -22.69 38.79 7.54
C ARG A 54 -22.42 37.47 8.26
N ALA A 55 -23.08 37.26 9.40
CA ALA A 55 -22.98 36.06 10.22
C ALA A 55 -23.83 34.91 9.68
N GLU A 56 -24.89 35.24 8.93
CA GLU A 56 -25.57 34.28 8.08
C GLU A 56 -24.51 33.69 7.16
N PRO A 57 -24.35 32.36 7.14
CA PRO A 57 -23.53 31.74 6.13
C PRO A 57 -24.14 32.18 4.80
N ARG A 58 -23.41 33.00 4.03
CA ARG A 58 -23.75 33.22 2.62
C ARG A 58 -24.01 31.83 2.07
N GLY A 59 -25.20 31.61 1.54
CA GLY A 59 -25.62 30.34 0.95
C GLY A 59 -24.75 30.01 -0.26
N GLY A 60 -23.47 29.71 -0.03
CA GLY A 60 -22.70 28.84 -0.87
C GLY A 60 -23.41 27.50 -0.81
N VAL A 61 -23.74 26.98 -1.98
CA VAL A 61 -24.46 25.72 -2.15
C VAL A 61 -23.89 24.67 -1.19
N PRO A 62 -24.63 24.22 -0.16
CA PRO A 62 -24.22 23.06 0.61
C PRO A 62 -24.45 21.84 -0.27
N GLY A 63 -23.52 21.54 -1.18
CA GLY A 63 -23.75 20.48 -2.16
C GLY A 63 -22.72 20.23 -3.26
N ALA A 64 -21.74 21.10 -3.51
CA ALA A 64 -20.78 20.85 -4.59
C ALA A 64 -19.52 20.04 -4.17
N ILE A 65 -19.17 20.01 -2.88
CA ILE A 65 -18.00 19.29 -2.34
C ILE A 65 -18.32 17.98 -1.54
N PRO A 66 -19.55 17.65 -1.09
CA PRO A 66 -19.78 16.41 -0.34
C PRO A 66 -19.73 15.15 -1.24
N THR A 67 -20.09 15.27 -2.52
CA THR A 67 -19.98 14.16 -3.49
C THR A 67 -18.53 13.75 -3.71
N SER A 68 -17.60 14.71 -3.75
CA SER A 68 -16.17 14.41 -3.90
C SER A 68 -15.59 13.79 -2.64
N ARG A 69 -15.97 14.25 -1.44
CA ARG A 69 -15.45 13.69 -0.17
C ARG A 69 -16.00 12.28 0.10
N ALA A 70 -17.30 12.05 -0.08
CA ALA A 70 -17.88 10.72 0.06
C ALA A 70 -17.32 9.76 -1.02
N ALA A 71 -17.18 10.21 -2.27
CA ALA A 71 -16.54 9.41 -3.32
C ALA A 71 -15.04 9.21 -3.09
N ALA A 72 -14.35 10.15 -2.42
CA ALA A 72 -12.95 9.99 -2.04
C ALA A 72 -12.82 8.96 -0.92
N GLN A 73 -13.66 9.04 0.12
CA GLN A 73 -13.71 8.05 1.20
C GLN A 73 -14.04 6.65 0.69
N ALA A 74 -14.98 6.52 -0.24
CA ALA A 74 -15.30 5.24 -0.88
C ALA A 74 -14.11 4.68 -1.68
N ARG A 75 -13.38 5.53 -2.39
CA ARG A 75 -12.15 5.14 -3.12
C ARG A 75 -11.02 4.75 -2.17
N GLU A 76 -10.80 5.50 -1.09
CA GLU A 76 -9.80 5.18 -0.07
C GLU A 76 -10.10 3.84 0.61
N ALA A 77 -11.36 3.59 0.97
CA ALA A 77 -11.79 2.31 1.52
C ALA A 77 -11.53 1.15 0.56
N ALA A 78 -11.88 1.31 -0.73
CA ALA A 78 -11.62 0.29 -1.75
C ALA A 78 -10.12 0.00 -1.92
N LEU A 79 -9.29 1.05 -1.98
CA LEU A 79 -7.83 0.92 -2.10
C LEU A 79 -7.20 0.24 -0.88
N LEU A 80 -7.70 0.53 0.33
CA LEU A 80 -7.24 -0.14 1.55
C LEU A 80 -7.58 -1.64 1.53
N CYS A 81 -8.80 -2.00 1.11
CA CYS A 81 -9.17 -3.41 0.94
C CYS A 81 -8.29 -4.13 -0.11
N GLU A 82 -7.98 -3.47 -1.23
CA GLU A 82 -7.07 -4.01 -2.24
C GLU A 82 -5.65 -4.20 -1.71
N LEU A 83 -5.14 -3.23 -0.94
CA LEU A 83 -3.83 -3.33 -0.29
C LEU A 83 -3.78 -4.49 0.69
N GLU A 84 -4.80 -4.66 1.54
CA GLU A 84 -4.88 -5.78 2.47
C GLU A 84 -4.89 -7.13 1.74
N ALA A 85 -5.68 -7.23 0.66
CA ALA A 85 -5.74 -8.44 -0.17
C ALA A 85 -4.39 -8.73 -0.86
N ALA A 86 -3.70 -7.70 -1.37
CA ALA A 86 -2.38 -7.83 -1.96
C ALA A 86 -1.33 -8.24 -0.93
N GLN A 87 -1.34 -7.65 0.27
CA GLN A 87 -0.46 -8.02 1.37
C GLN A 87 -0.73 -9.45 1.86
N ALA A 88 -1.98 -9.89 1.91
CA ALA A 88 -2.34 -11.27 2.22
C ALA A 88 -1.77 -12.24 1.18
N LYS A 89 -1.88 -11.92 -0.12
CA LYS A 89 -1.27 -12.72 -1.20
C LYS A 89 0.26 -12.75 -1.08
N ILE A 90 0.90 -11.63 -0.79
CA ILE A 90 2.36 -11.57 -0.58
C ILE A 90 2.75 -12.48 0.59
N ARG A 91 2.06 -12.42 1.72
CA ARG A 91 2.32 -13.31 2.87
C ARG A 91 2.15 -14.79 2.52
N ASP A 92 1.07 -15.16 1.83
CA ASP A 92 0.84 -16.54 1.36
C ASP A 92 1.93 -17.00 0.38
N LEU A 93 2.30 -16.18 -0.61
CA LEU A 93 3.37 -16.50 -1.55
C LEU A 93 4.73 -16.63 -0.85
N GLN A 94 5.05 -15.71 0.06
CA GLN A 94 6.25 -15.80 0.88
C GLN A 94 6.25 -17.08 1.71
N GLN A 95 5.12 -17.46 2.30
CA GLN A 95 5.00 -18.71 3.03
C GLN A 95 5.21 -19.93 2.11
N ARG A 96 4.59 -19.97 0.92
CA ARG A 96 4.77 -21.08 -0.03
C ARG A 96 6.21 -21.21 -0.53
N LEU A 97 6.85 -20.09 -0.83
CA LEU A 97 8.22 -20.06 -1.37
C LEU A 97 9.28 -20.31 -0.30
N PHE A 98 9.09 -19.76 0.90
CA PHE A 98 10.14 -19.68 1.92
C PHE A 98 9.84 -20.46 3.21
N ALA A 99 8.59 -20.81 3.56
CA ALA A 99 8.32 -21.46 4.86
C ALA A 99 8.89 -22.88 4.99
N ARG A 100 9.01 -23.64 3.89
CA ARG A 100 9.69 -24.94 3.91
C ARG A 100 11.22 -24.84 3.81
N LYS A 101 11.73 -23.67 3.38
CA LYS A 101 13.17 -23.41 3.24
C LYS A 101 13.77 -22.64 4.42
N SER A 102 12.94 -22.08 5.29
CA SER A 102 13.38 -21.57 6.58
C SER A 102 13.64 -22.75 7.51
N GLU A 103 14.84 -23.33 7.44
CA GLU A 103 15.38 -24.20 8.47
C GLU A 103 15.42 -23.43 9.81
N ARG A 104 14.31 -23.41 10.55
CA ARG A 104 14.27 -23.06 11.97
C ARG A 104 13.60 -24.20 12.70
N GLY A 105 14.37 -24.81 13.61
CA GLY A 105 13.99 -25.96 14.40
C GLY A 105 12.71 -25.71 15.18
N SER A 106 11.85 -26.73 15.21
CA SER A 106 10.78 -26.80 16.19
C SER A 106 11.44 -26.86 17.57
N LEU A 107 11.24 -25.81 18.38
CA LEU A 107 11.44 -25.88 19.82
C LEU A 107 10.33 -26.75 20.39
N ILE A 108 10.49 -28.07 20.26
CA ILE A 108 9.74 -29.03 21.06
C ILE A 108 10.52 -29.13 22.36
N ASP A 109 9.86 -28.84 23.48
CA ASP A 109 10.39 -29.01 24.84
C ASP A 109 10.59 -30.51 25.12
N ASP A 110 11.70 -31.07 24.63
CA ASP A 110 12.12 -32.44 24.95
C ASP A 110 12.96 -32.41 26.24
N LYS A 111 12.28 -32.37 27.40
CA LYS A 111 12.92 -32.50 28.72
C LYS A 111 13.45 -33.90 29.05
N HIS A 112 13.51 -34.82 28.10
CA HIS A 112 14.12 -36.14 28.33
C HIS A 112 14.83 -36.66 27.08
N ARG A 113 16.11 -36.30 26.91
CA ARG A 113 17.12 -37.13 26.23
C ARG A 113 18.50 -36.65 26.66
N GLY A 114 19.32 -37.57 27.16
CA GLY A 114 20.67 -37.30 27.65
C GLY A 114 21.49 -36.51 26.63
N ALA A 115 22.35 -35.63 27.14
CA ALA A 115 23.14 -34.71 26.35
C ALA A 115 23.88 -35.42 25.20
N PRO A 116 23.54 -35.15 23.93
CA PRO A 116 24.42 -35.54 22.84
C PRO A 116 25.63 -34.61 22.89
N VAL A 117 26.82 -35.19 22.80
CA VAL A 117 28.08 -34.47 22.57
C VAL A 117 27.82 -33.38 21.52
N GLY A 118 28.02 -32.12 21.91
CA GLY A 118 27.47 -30.95 21.24
C GLY A 118 27.55 -31.03 19.73
N SER A 119 26.40 -31.18 19.07
CA SER A 119 26.33 -31.14 17.61
C SER A 119 26.88 -29.80 17.14
N ARG A 120 27.88 -29.82 16.25
CA ARG A 120 28.43 -28.60 15.64
C ARG A 120 27.28 -27.73 15.12
N ARG A 121 27.35 -26.42 15.40
CA ARG A 121 26.32 -25.47 14.95
C ARG A 121 26.14 -25.62 13.44
N ARG A 122 24.92 -25.59 12.93
CA ARG A 122 24.68 -25.54 11.47
C ARG A 122 25.36 -24.30 10.89
N GLY A 123 25.89 -24.45 9.68
CA GLY A 123 26.63 -23.41 8.98
C GLY A 123 28.13 -23.45 9.19
N GLN A 124 28.82 -22.51 8.55
CA GLN A 124 30.28 -22.37 8.64
C GLN A 124 30.68 -22.00 10.07
N GLN A 125 31.63 -22.75 10.65
CA GLN A 125 32.08 -22.50 12.03
C GLN A 125 32.86 -21.18 12.10
N ARG A 126 32.75 -20.47 13.23
CA ARG A 126 33.60 -19.29 13.49
C ARG A 126 35.07 -19.72 13.47
N GLY A 127 35.86 -19.06 12.64
CA GLY A 127 37.28 -19.38 12.44
C GLY A 127 37.56 -20.47 11.39
N ALA A 128 36.54 -21.11 10.81
CA ALA A 128 36.75 -22.02 9.69
C ALA A 128 37.10 -21.23 8.42
N PRO A 129 38.12 -21.64 7.66
CA PRO A 129 38.52 -20.95 6.43
C PRO A 129 37.32 -20.89 5.46
N GLY A 130 37.06 -19.69 4.94
CA GLY A 130 36.09 -19.45 3.87
C GLY A 130 36.35 -20.36 2.67
N HIS A 131 35.30 -20.77 1.97
CA HIS A 131 35.48 -21.32 0.63
C HIS A 131 35.92 -20.16 -0.27
N GLY A 132 37.21 -20.11 -0.60
CA GLY A 132 37.78 -19.07 -1.45
C GLY A 132 37.26 -19.15 -2.89
N ARG A 133 37.72 -18.23 -3.74
CA ARG A 133 37.50 -18.34 -5.18
C ARG A 133 38.14 -19.63 -5.68
N SER A 134 37.35 -20.50 -6.28
CA SER A 134 37.85 -21.74 -6.89
C SER A 134 38.48 -21.40 -8.24
N ARG A 135 39.76 -21.73 -8.42
CA ARG A 135 40.44 -21.63 -9.72
C ARG A 135 39.98 -22.75 -10.63
N GLN A 136 39.65 -22.43 -11.87
CA GLN A 136 39.16 -23.37 -12.88
C GLN A 136 40.32 -23.97 -13.70
N ALA A 137 41.39 -24.43 -13.04
CA ALA A 137 42.63 -24.86 -13.70
C ALA A 137 42.49 -26.13 -14.59
N HIS A 138 41.36 -26.83 -14.51
CA HIS A 138 41.06 -27.99 -15.33
C HIS A 138 40.42 -27.63 -16.67
N LEU A 139 39.99 -26.37 -16.85
CA LEU A 139 39.45 -25.91 -18.14
C LEU A 139 40.61 -25.71 -19.14
N PRO A 140 40.38 -25.99 -20.44
CA PRO A 140 41.35 -25.68 -21.47
C PRO A 140 41.68 -24.18 -21.51
N LEU A 141 42.96 -23.83 -21.43
CA LEU A 141 43.44 -22.46 -21.55
C LEU A 141 43.49 -22.05 -23.02
N ARG A 142 42.90 -20.90 -23.34
CA ARG A 142 43.08 -20.21 -24.63
C ARG A 142 43.86 -18.92 -24.36
N THR A 143 45.04 -18.81 -24.94
CA THR A 143 45.89 -17.62 -24.81
C THR A 143 45.58 -16.65 -25.94
N GLU A 144 45.31 -15.40 -25.58
CA GLU A 144 45.13 -14.29 -26.50
C GLU A 144 46.12 -13.19 -26.08
N ASP A 145 47.10 -12.91 -26.92
CA ASP A 145 48.07 -11.85 -26.69
C ASP A 145 47.51 -10.54 -27.28
N ILE A 146 47.41 -9.51 -26.45
CA ILE A 146 46.93 -8.18 -26.86
C ILE A 146 48.13 -7.25 -26.98
N GLU A 147 48.38 -6.78 -28.20
CA GLU A 147 49.45 -5.82 -28.50
C GLU A 147 48.90 -4.40 -28.66
N LEU A 148 49.76 -3.41 -28.48
CA LEU A 148 49.43 -2.01 -28.69
C LEU A 148 49.32 -1.73 -30.20
N GLU A 149 48.21 -1.13 -30.64
CA GLU A 149 47.99 -0.81 -32.07
C GLU A 149 49.07 0.14 -32.63
N SER A 150 49.57 1.06 -31.80
CA SER A 150 50.72 1.90 -32.11
C SER A 150 51.66 1.94 -30.92
N ALA A 151 52.79 1.24 -31.02
CA ALA A 151 53.83 1.21 -30.01
C ALA A 151 54.76 2.44 -30.12
N LEU A 152 54.22 3.64 -30.24
CA LEU A 152 54.98 4.89 -30.31
C LEU A 152 54.67 5.77 -29.09
N CYS A 153 55.68 6.49 -28.60
CA CYS A 153 55.48 7.48 -27.55
C CYS A 153 54.59 8.63 -28.07
N PRO A 154 53.47 8.97 -27.41
CA PRO A 154 52.57 10.03 -27.89
C PRO A 154 53.18 11.44 -27.81
N ALA A 155 54.27 11.63 -27.06
CA ALA A 155 54.92 12.93 -26.89
C ALA A 155 56.09 13.17 -27.87
N CYS A 156 56.92 12.15 -28.13
CA CYS A 156 58.10 12.28 -29.00
C CYS A 156 58.06 11.42 -30.27
N GLY A 157 57.15 10.44 -30.36
CA GLY A 157 57.01 9.55 -31.52
C GLY A 157 58.02 8.41 -31.61
N GLU A 158 58.91 8.26 -30.63
CA GLU A 158 59.88 7.16 -30.61
C GLU A 158 59.20 5.81 -30.30
N PRO A 159 59.68 4.69 -30.89
CA PRO A 159 59.11 3.38 -30.63
C PRO A 159 59.34 2.92 -29.19
N LEU A 160 58.29 2.35 -28.59
CA LEU A 160 58.37 1.72 -27.27
C LEU A 160 59.13 0.40 -27.39
N GLY A 161 60.08 0.16 -26.48
CA GLY A 161 60.81 -1.10 -26.40
C GLY A 161 59.98 -2.20 -25.73
N ALA A 162 60.21 -3.45 -26.13
CA ALA A 162 59.61 -4.59 -25.46
C ALA A 162 60.09 -4.69 -23.99
N PHE A 163 59.16 -4.90 -23.06
CA PHE A 163 59.45 -5.17 -21.66
C PHE A 163 59.49 -6.68 -21.41
N ALA A 164 60.24 -7.12 -20.41
CA ALA A 164 60.34 -8.54 -20.08
C ALA A 164 59.10 -9.01 -19.30
N GLY A 165 58.34 -9.93 -19.89
CA GLY A 165 57.13 -10.52 -19.31
C GLY A 165 55.84 -9.85 -19.78
N THR A 166 54.71 -10.44 -19.38
CA THR A 166 53.35 -10.01 -19.72
C THR A 166 52.54 -9.79 -18.44
N GLU A 167 51.56 -8.88 -18.51
CA GLU A 167 50.56 -8.75 -17.46
C GLU A 167 49.40 -9.69 -17.78
N ASP A 168 49.36 -10.84 -17.10
CA ASP A 168 48.40 -11.90 -17.42
C ASP A 168 47.05 -11.70 -16.69
N CYS A 169 45.94 -11.84 -17.43
CA CYS A 169 44.58 -11.80 -16.90
C CYS A 169 43.80 -13.06 -17.33
N GLU A 170 43.22 -13.80 -16.36
CA GLU A 170 42.39 -14.98 -16.65
C GLU A 170 40.90 -14.63 -16.70
N VAL A 171 40.23 -14.95 -17.81
CA VAL A 171 38.78 -14.82 -17.98
C VAL A 171 38.17 -16.20 -18.24
N VAL A 172 37.13 -16.57 -17.46
CA VAL A 172 36.43 -17.86 -17.63
C VAL A 172 35.19 -17.65 -18.49
N GLU A 173 35.30 -17.99 -19.77
CA GLU A 173 34.19 -17.91 -20.73
C GLU A 173 33.35 -19.19 -20.75
N VAL A 174 32.02 -19.06 -20.66
CA VAL A 174 31.09 -20.18 -20.67
C VAL A 174 30.13 -20.06 -21.84
N GLU A 175 30.36 -20.87 -22.89
CA GLU A 175 29.45 -20.97 -24.03
C GLU A 175 28.28 -21.93 -23.72
N VAL A 176 27.07 -21.38 -23.57
CA VAL A 176 25.84 -22.20 -23.40
C VAL A 176 25.11 -22.32 -24.73
N ARG A 177 24.91 -23.55 -25.22
CA ARG A 177 24.12 -23.82 -26.44
C ARG A 177 22.73 -24.32 -26.08
N ALA A 178 21.71 -23.51 -26.36
CA ALA A 178 20.32 -23.90 -26.17
C ALA A 178 19.87 -24.92 -27.24
N TYR A 179 19.06 -25.89 -26.85
CA TYR A 179 18.47 -26.85 -27.78
C TYR A 179 17.01 -27.13 -27.44
N ARG A 180 16.22 -27.49 -28.46
CA ARG A 180 14.84 -27.96 -28.29
C ARG A 180 14.83 -29.48 -28.18
N ARG A 181 14.34 -29.99 -27.06
CA ARG A 181 14.11 -31.43 -26.87
C ARG A 181 12.67 -31.79 -27.23
N LEU A 182 12.48 -32.53 -28.31
CA LEU A 182 11.19 -33.15 -28.62
C LEU A 182 11.14 -34.56 -28.04
N ILE A 183 10.28 -34.79 -27.03
CA ILE A 183 10.09 -36.11 -26.42
C ILE A 183 8.94 -36.83 -27.12
N ARG A 184 9.28 -37.76 -28.02
CA ARG A 184 8.29 -38.64 -28.68
C ARG A 184 8.08 -39.90 -27.85
N ARG A 185 6.94 -39.99 -27.16
CA ARG A 185 6.56 -41.18 -26.36
C ARG A 185 6.02 -42.26 -27.30
N ARG A 186 6.65 -43.44 -27.30
CA ARG A 186 6.20 -44.59 -28.10
C ARG A 186 4.84 -45.08 -27.61
N ARG A 187 4.01 -45.48 -28.57
CA ARG A 187 2.71 -46.12 -28.35
C ARG A 187 2.78 -47.56 -28.81
N TYR A 188 2.17 -48.45 -28.07
CA TYR A 188 2.16 -49.89 -28.29
C TYR A 188 0.72 -50.37 -28.34
N ARG A 189 0.45 -51.42 -29.11
CA ARG A 189 -0.82 -52.15 -29.07
C ARG A 189 -0.62 -53.45 -28.33
N ARG A 190 -1.63 -53.89 -27.59
CA ARG A 190 -1.59 -55.21 -26.95
C ARG A 190 -1.71 -56.30 -28.02
N THR A 191 -1.03 -57.43 -27.80
CA THR A 191 -1.10 -58.63 -28.66
C THR A 191 -1.69 -59.83 -27.93
N CYS A 192 -2.13 -59.64 -26.68
CA CYS A 192 -2.79 -60.64 -25.86
C CYS A 192 -4.24 -60.25 -25.57
N GLU A 193 -5.05 -61.23 -25.16
CA GLU A 193 -6.49 -61.07 -24.87
C GLU A 193 -6.77 -60.64 -23.41
N CYS A 194 -5.73 -60.50 -22.58
CA CYS A 194 -5.91 -60.11 -21.17
C CYS A 194 -6.52 -58.71 -21.04
N GLU A 195 -7.47 -58.55 -20.12
CA GLU A 195 -8.19 -57.29 -19.88
C GLU A 195 -7.40 -56.24 -19.06
N ALA A 196 -6.26 -56.64 -18.49
CA ALA A 196 -5.47 -55.82 -17.54
C ALA A 196 -4.80 -54.56 -18.14
N LEU A 197 -4.72 -54.43 -19.47
CA LEU A 197 -4.13 -53.27 -20.16
C LEU A 197 -5.17 -52.60 -21.04
N PRO A 198 -4.98 -51.34 -21.50
CA PRO A 198 -5.80 -50.72 -22.54
C PRO A 198 -5.34 -51.10 -23.96
N GLY A 199 -6.17 -50.86 -24.98
CA GLY A 199 -5.90 -51.25 -26.38
C GLY A 199 -4.67 -50.55 -26.98
N ILE A 200 -4.36 -49.35 -26.49
CA ILE A 200 -3.15 -48.59 -26.79
C ILE A 200 -2.47 -48.21 -25.48
N VAL A 201 -1.22 -48.61 -25.31
CA VAL A 201 -0.38 -48.27 -24.16
C VAL A 201 0.65 -47.23 -24.60
N THR A 202 0.72 -46.11 -23.91
CA THR A 202 1.74 -45.06 -24.18
C THR A 202 2.81 -45.11 -23.11
N ALA A 203 4.10 -45.17 -23.51
CA ALA A 203 5.24 -45.15 -22.59
C ALA A 203 5.09 -43.98 -21.59
N PRO A 204 5.43 -44.13 -20.30
CA PRO A 204 5.19 -43.09 -19.29
C PRO A 204 5.95 -41.79 -19.58
N PRO A 205 5.48 -40.63 -19.07
CA PRO A 205 6.24 -39.40 -19.19
C PRO A 205 7.53 -39.50 -18.38
N ARG A 206 8.61 -38.87 -18.86
CA ARG A 206 9.85 -38.76 -18.09
C ARG A 206 9.57 -37.81 -16.91
N ARG A 207 9.81 -38.26 -15.68
CA ARG A 207 9.70 -37.38 -14.50
C ARG A 207 10.81 -36.31 -14.61
N GLY A 208 10.41 -35.05 -14.48
CA GLY A 208 11.32 -33.90 -14.45
C GLY A 208 12.00 -33.76 -13.11
#